data_AF-A0A939ABR2-F1
#
_entry.id   AF-A0A939ABR2-F1
#
_cell.length_a   1.000
_cell.length_b   1.000
_cell.length_c   1.000
_cell.angle_alpha   90.00
_cell.angle_beta   90.00
_cell.angle_gamma   90.00
#
_symmetry.space_group_name_H-M   'P 1'
#
loop_
_entity.id
_entity.type
_entity.pdbx_description
1 polymer ?
#
loop_
_entity_poly.entity_id
_entity_poly.type
_entity_poly.pdbx_seq_one_letter_code
_entity_poly.pdbx_strand_id
1 'polypeptide(L)'
;MEEVEEKGECQGAELLEDGKGKGSAPDLSGKKHGGEGEERDKDELEPALSGKEVRDRRVKKEKLPGGIKFVGVLTKHNKSVVESGTESIYFFPDGTAEKAMVWLTDGGDTFTVEVKALQGTGVVFTEELDSKELAKR
;
A
#
# COMPACT_ATOMS: atom_id res chain seq x y z
N MET A 1 -13.80 -35.56 -22.56
CA MET A 1 -15.12 -34.91 -22.43
C MET A 1 -15.69 -35.36 -21.11
N GLU A 2 -15.54 -34.55 -20.07
CA GLU A 2 -16.57 -34.30 -19.08
C GLU A 2 -16.08 -33.14 -18.22
N GLU A 3 -16.71 -32.00 -18.46
CA GLU A 3 -16.65 -30.82 -17.62
C GLU A 3 -17.52 -31.09 -16.40
N VAL A 4 -17.05 -30.74 -15.21
CA VAL A 4 -17.93 -30.51 -14.07
C VAL A 4 -17.49 -29.21 -13.41
N GLU A 5 -18.22 -28.15 -13.76
CA GLU A 5 -18.33 -26.93 -12.98
C GLU A 5 -18.92 -27.26 -11.59
N GLU A 6 -18.35 -26.71 -10.52
CA GLU A 6 -19.09 -26.56 -9.27
C GLU A 6 -19.09 -25.10 -8.85
N LYS A 7 -20.31 -24.56 -8.75
CA LYS A 7 -20.63 -23.18 -8.40
C LYS A 7 -20.80 -23.06 -6.89
N GLY A 8 -20.13 -22.08 -6.31
CA GLY A 8 -20.66 -21.11 -5.35
C GLY A 8 -21.20 -21.58 -4.00
N GLU A 9 -20.62 -21.06 -2.92
CA GLU A 9 -21.39 -20.39 -1.87
C GLU A 9 -20.47 -19.47 -1.03
N CYS A 10 -20.81 -18.17 -0.98
CA CYS A 10 -20.24 -17.22 -0.03
C CYS A 10 -21.38 -16.77 0.87
N GLN A 11 -21.34 -17.15 2.15
CA GLN A 11 -22.27 -16.67 3.17
C GLN A 11 -21.48 -16.13 4.36
N GLY A 12 -21.97 -15.02 4.92
CA GLY A 12 -21.69 -14.63 6.31
C GLY A 12 -20.75 -13.44 6.47
N ALA A 13 -21.27 -12.23 6.28
CA ALA A 13 -20.74 -11.04 6.94
C ALA A 13 -21.47 -10.87 8.27
N GLU A 14 -20.75 -10.83 9.40
CA GLU A 14 -21.29 -10.38 10.69
C GLU A 14 -20.42 -9.30 11.35
N LEU A 15 -21.12 -8.18 11.54
CA LEU A 15 -21.07 -7.10 12.54
C LEU A 15 -19.75 -6.72 13.25
N LEU A 16 -19.48 -5.42 13.16
CA LEU A 16 -18.69 -4.59 14.08
C LEU A 16 -19.47 -4.34 15.38
N GLU A 17 -18.77 -4.35 16.52
CA GLU A 17 -19.22 -3.67 17.74
C GLU A 17 -18.14 -2.71 18.28
N ASP A 18 -18.59 -1.50 18.60
CA ASP A 18 -17.87 -0.39 19.22
C ASP A 18 -17.40 -0.69 20.65
N GLY A 19 -16.12 -0.42 20.93
CA GLY A 19 -15.49 -0.63 22.24
C GLY A 19 -14.73 0.60 22.74
N LYS A 20 -15.48 1.51 23.36
CA LYS A 20 -15.07 2.76 24.02
C LYS A 20 -14.10 2.51 25.19
N GLY A 21 -12.83 2.90 25.06
CA GLY A 21 -11.82 2.79 26.14
C GLY A 21 -11.18 4.14 26.47
N LYS A 22 -11.69 4.82 27.50
CA LYS A 22 -11.10 6.02 28.11
C LYS A 22 -9.85 5.62 28.90
N GLY A 23 -8.70 6.21 28.58
CA GLY A 23 -7.46 6.11 29.36
C GLY A 23 -7.02 7.49 29.82
N SER A 24 -7.20 7.73 31.11
CA SER A 24 -6.94 8.97 31.86
C SER A 24 -5.42 9.22 31.97
N ALA A 25 -4.96 10.41 31.58
CA ALA A 25 -3.64 10.90 31.96
C ALA A 25 -3.73 11.67 33.30
N PRO A 26 -2.73 11.55 34.20
CA PRO A 26 -2.80 12.08 35.56
C PRO A 26 -2.64 13.61 35.66
N ASP A 27 -3.40 14.13 36.61
CA ASP A 27 -3.39 15.46 37.21
C ASP A 27 -1.99 15.87 37.70
N LEU A 28 -1.45 16.96 37.14
CA LEU A 28 -0.31 17.67 37.70
C LEU A 28 -0.79 19.03 38.21
N SER A 29 -1.31 19.00 39.44
CA SER A 29 -1.60 20.17 40.26
C SER A 29 -0.47 21.21 40.24
N GLY A 30 -0.84 22.41 39.80
CA GLY A 30 0.03 23.59 39.76
C GLY A 30 0.31 24.12 41.17
N LYS A 31 1.60 24.30 41.48
CA LYS A 31 2.06 25.03 42.66
C LYS A 31 2.57 26.41 42.21
N LYS A 32 1.74 27.43 42.46
CA LYS A 32 2.09 28.86 42.34
C LYS A 32 3.14 29.23 43.38
N HIS A 33 4.25 29.83 42.95
CA HIS A 33 4.99 30.82 43.74
C HIS A 33 5.42 31.95 42.80
N GLY A 34 4.97 33.16 43.10
CA GLY A 34 5.40 34.38 42.43
C GLY A 34 6.71 34.91 43.01
N GLY A 35 7.40 35.71 42.20
CA GLY A 35 8.57 36.51 42.58
C GLY A 35 8.96 37.40 41.41
N GLU A 36 8.79 38.71 41.60
CA GLU A 36 9.14 39.79 40.67
C GLU A 36 10.67 39.94 40.54
N GLY A 37 11.17 40.37 39.36
CA GLY A 37 12.48 41.01 39.28
C GLY A 37 13.32 40.75 38.01
N GLU A 38 13.57 41.86 37.31
CA GLU A 38 14.75 42.20 36.47
C GLU A 38 14.82 41.73 35.00
N GLU A 39 14.66 42.76 34.15
CA GLU A 39 15.07 42.84 32.75
C GLU A 39 16.53 42.41 32.55
N ARG A 40 16.74 41.49 31.60
CA ARG A 40 18.02 41.29 30.93
C ARG A 40 17.73 41.11 29.45
N ASP A 41 18.05 42.12 28.66
CA ASP A 41 18.20 42.01 27.22
C ASP A 41 19.23 40.91 26.94
N LYS A 42 18.70 39.75 26.55
CA LYS A 42 19.47 38.71 25.89
C LYS A 42 18.85 38.62 24.51
N ASP A 43 19.59 39.12 23.52
CA ASP A 43 19.41 38.74 22.13
C ASP A 43 19.65 37.22 22.01
N GLU A 44 18.64 36.45 22.41
CA GLU A 44 18.57 35.03 22.20
C GLU A 44 18.19 34.86 20.73
N LEU A 45 19.21 34.62 19.91
CA LEU A 45 19.06 34.29 18.51
C LEU A 45 18.27 32.97 18.44
N GLU A 46 16.94 33.05 18.40
CA GLU A 46 16.12 31.86 18.24
C GLU A 46 16.58 31.16 16.96
N PRO A 47 16.97 29.87 17.01
CA PRO A 47 17.22 29.14 15.79
C PRO A 47 15.88 29.10 15.08
N ALA A 48 15.76 29.88 14.01
CA ALA A 48 14.71 29.73 13.03
C ALA A 48 14.86 28.33 12.43
N LEU A 49 14.33 27.33 13.13
CA LEU A 49 13.97 26.05 12.59
C LEU A 49 12.82 26.37 11.64
N SER A 50 13.19 26.86 10.46
CA SER A 50 12.38 26.80 9.26
C SER A 50 12.14 25.32 9.02
N GLY A 51 11.17 24.76 9.75
CA GLY A 51 10.72 23.39 9.63
C GLY A 51 10.26 23.22 8.20
N LYS A 52 11.12 22.64 7.36
CA LYS A 52 10.70 22.18 6.06
C LYS A 52 9.61 21.17 6.33
N GLU A 53 8.39 21.44 5.87
CA GLU A 53 7.29 20.51 5.98
C GLU A 53 7.74 19.15 5.43
N VAL A 54 7.76 18.15 6.31
CA VAL A 54 8.06 16.78 5.92
C VAL A 54 6.88 16.29 5.09
N ARG A 55 7.03 16.38 3.76
CA ARG A 55 6.01 15.87 2.85
C ARG A 55 5.94 14.36 3.00
N ASP A 56 4.76 13.85 3.32
CA ASP A 56 4.48 12.42 3.28
C ASP A 56 4.61 11.93 1.83
N ARG A 57 5.63 11.11 1.56
CA ARG A 57 5.92 10.53 0.23
C ARG A 57 5.30 9.15 0.03
N ARG A 58 4.38 8.74 0.91
CA ARG A 58 3.69 7.45 0.77
C ARG A 58 2.73 7.47 -0.41
N VAL A 59 2.72 6.37 -1.15
CA VAL A 59 1.73 6.14 -2.20
C VAL A 59 0.36 5.95 -1.56
N LYS A 60 -0.67 6.60 -2.11
CA LYS A 60 -2.05 6.45 -1.65
C LYS A 60 -2.70 5.29 -2.38
N LYS A 61 -3.65 4.61 -1.73
CA LYS A 61 -4.51 3.64 -2.41
C LYS A 61 -5.34 4.37 -3.47
N GLU A 62 -5.32 3.86 -4.68
CA GLU A 62 -6.07 4.41 -5.81
C GLU A 62 -6.95 3.32 -6.43
N LYS A 63 -8.14 3.71 -6.90
CA LYS A 63 -9.00 2.82 -7.67
C LYS A 63 -8.65 2.97 -9.15
N LEU A 64 -8.58 1.87 -9.88
CA LEU A 64 -8.32 1.93 -11.32
C LEU A 64 -9.41 2.74 -12.03
N PRO A 65 -9.03 3.66 -12.93
CA PRO A 65 -9.98 4.47 -13.69
C PRO A 65 -10.64 3.65 -14.80
N GLY A 66 -11.75 4.17 -15.35
CA GLY A 66 -12.17 3.86 -16.71
C GLY A 66 -12.53 2.40 -17.02
N GLY A 67 -13.22 1.71 -16.11
CA GLY A 67 -13.70 0.34 -16.39
C GLY A 67 -12.60 -0.73 -16.44
N ILE A 68 -11.35 -0.35 -16.20
CA ILE A 68 -10.20 -1.27 -16.16
C ILE A 68 -10.35 -2.20 -14.95
N LYS A 69 -10.13 -3.49 -15.18
CA LYS A 69 -10.23 -4.55 -14.17
C LYS A 69 -8.97 -5.39 -14.14
N PHE A 70 -8.67 -5.92 -12.96
CA PHE A 70 -7.71 -7.01 -12.82
C PHE A 70 -8.31 -8.29 -13.38
N VAL A 71 -7.57 -8.95 -14.26
CA VAL A 71 -7.87 -10.31 -14.76
C VAL A 71 -7.18 -11.32 -13.86
N GLY A 72 -5.92 -11.07 -13.51
CA GLY A 72 -5.20 -11.90 -12.57
C GLY A 72 -3.84 -11.34 -12.20
N VAL A 73 -3.25 -11.94 -11.16
CA VAL A 73 -1.90 -11.63 -10.69
C VAL A 73 -1.13 -12.92 -10.50
N LEU A 74 0.10 -12.99 -11.02
CA LEU A 74 1.02 -14.07 -10.74
C LEU A 74 2.29 -13.49 -10.14
N THR A 75 2.62 -13.94 -8.94
CA THR A 75 3.84 -13.60 -8.22
C THR A 75 4.74 -14.83 -8.16
N LYS A 76 6.00 -14.64 -7.71
CA LYS A 76 6.93 -15.76 -7.54
C LYS A 76 6.54 -16.66 -6.37
N HIS A 77 5.90 -16.11 -5.34
CA HIS A 77 5.46 -16.89 -4.18
C HIS A 77 4.14 -17.67 -4.41
N ASN A 78 3.36 -17.29 -5.42
CA ASN A 78 2.15 -18.02 -5.80
C ASN A 78 2.46 -19.15 -6.79
N LYS A 79 1.78 -20.28 -6.63
CA LYS A 79 1.93 -21.45 -7.52
C LYS A 79 1.13 -21.31 -8.82
N SER A 80 0.12 -20.45 -8.82
CA SER A 80 -0.82 -20.23 -9.92
C SER A 80 -1.27 -18.77 -9.95
N VAL A 81 -1.93 -18.38 -11.04
CA VAL A 81 -2.54 -17.06 -11.18
C VAL A 81 -3.65 -16.90 -10.14
N VAL A 82 -3.67 -15.73 -9.48
CA VAL A 82 -4.71 -15.32 -8.55
C VAL A 82 -5.67 -14.38 -9.27
N GLU A 83 -6.90 -14.83 -9.48
CA GLU A 83 -7.94 -14.10 -10.24
C GLU A 83 -8.87 -13.28 -9.34
N SER A 84 -8.93 -13.59 -8.04
CA SER A 84 -9.79 -12.90 -7.08
C SER A 84 -9.16 -12.81 -5.70
N GLY A 85 -9.60 -11.83 -4.92
CA GLY A 85 -9.10 -11.58 -3.56
C GLY A 85 -8.13 -10.40 -3.50
N THR A 86 -7.20 -10.46 -2.54
CA THR A 86 -6.18 -9.44 -2.32
C THR A 86 -4.81 -10.06 -2.48
N GLU A 87 -3.98 -9.44 -3.31
CA GLU A 87 -2.63 -9.91 -3.60
C GLU A 87 -1.62 -8.78 -3.39
N SER A 88 -0.35 -9.11 -3.17
CA SER A 88 0.70 -8.13 -2.90
C SER A 88 1.98 -8.44 -3.66
N ILE A 89 2.62 -7.40 -4.18
CA ILE A 89 3.93 -7.47 -4.81
C ILE A 89 4.92 -6.77 -3.89
N TYR A 90 6.01 -7.44 -3.53
CA TYR A 90 6.99 -6.90 -2.60
C TYR A 90 8.08 -6.10 -3.32
N PHE A 91 8.37 -4.90 -2.79
CA PHE A 91 9.48 -4.05 -3.20
C PHE A 91 10.47 -3.94 -2.05
N PHE A 92 11.76 -4.13 -2.34
CA PHE A 92 12.81 -4.16 -1.34
C PHE A 92 13.56 -2.81 -1.26
N PRO A 93 14.15 -2.46 -0.10
CA PRO A 93 14.83 -1.18 0.10
C PRO A 93 16.02 -0.92 -0.84
N ASP A 94 16.60 -1.96 -1.43
CA ASP A 94 17.70 -1.86 -2.41
C ASP A 94 17.22 -1.52 -3.83
N GLY A 95 15.91 -1.34 -4.02
CA GLY A 95 15.29 -1.04 -5.30
C GLY A 95 14.91 -2.28 -6.11
N THR A 96 15.19 -3.49 -5.61
CA THR A 96 14.71 -4.73 -6.23
C THR A 96 13.23 -4.97 -5.90
N ALA A 97 12.60 -5.88 -6.62
CA ALA A 97 11.22 -6.29 -6.38
C ALA A 97 11.03 -7.78 -6.62
N GLU A 98 9.90 -8.29 -6.20
CA GLU A 98 9.44 -9.60 -6.63
C GLU A 98 9.10 -9.59 -8.13
N LYS A 99 9.49 -10.64 -8.87
CA LYS A 99 9.01 -10.83 -10.25
C LYS A 99 7.51 -11.10 -10.20
N ALA A 100 6.74 -10.31 -10.92
CA ALA A 100 5.29 -10.45 -10.98
C ALA A 100 4.76 -10.14 -12.38
N MET A 101 3.61 -10.73 -12.70
CA MET A 101 2.79 -10.39 -13.86
C MET A 101 1.40 -10.02 -13.37
N VAL A 102 0.91 -8.88 -13.87
CA VAL A 102 -0.44 -8.39 -13.58
C VAL A 102 -1.16 -8.26 -14.91
N TRP A 103 -2.24 -9.03 -15.08
CA TRP A 103 -3.10 -8.93 -16.26
C TRP A 103 -4.26 -8.00 -15.97
N LEU A 104 -4.49 -7.06 -16.87
CA LEU A 104 -5.52 -6.04 -16.81
C LEU A 104 -6.35 -6.09 -18.10
N THR A 105 -7.62 -5.75 -18.01
CA THR A 105 -8.48 -5.57 -19.20
C THR A 105 -9.31 -4.31 -19.07
N ASP A 106 -9.57 -3.64 -20.20
CA ASP A 106 -10.52 -2.54 -20.31
C ASP A 106 -11.91 -3.00 -20.81
N GLY A 107 -12.10 -4.31 -20.99
CA GLY A 107 -13.30 -4.92 -21.55
C GLY A 107 -13.19 -5.28 -23.03
N GLY A 108 -12.12 -4.86 -23.71
CA GLY A 108 -11.78 -5.30 -25.07
C GLY A 108 -10.42 -6.01 -25.08
N ASP A 109 -9.36 -5.25 -24.80
CA ASP A 109 -7.99 -5.74 -24.88
C ASP A 109 -7.47 -6.18 -23.50
N THR A 110 -6.49 -7.09 -23.51
CA THR A 110 -5.75 -7.49 -22.31
C THR A 110 -4.33 -6.92 -22.36
N PHE A 111 -3.95 -6.31 -21.26
CA PHE A 111 -2.62 -5.73 -21.03
C PHE A 111 -1.91 -6.52 -19.95
N THR A 112 -0.60 -6.67 -20.08
CA THR A 112 0.23 -7.26 -19.01
C THR A 112 1.22 -6.23 -18.49
N VAL A 113 1.28 -6.09 -17.17
CA VAL A 113 2.35 -5.38 -16.47
C VAL A 113 3.31 -6.42 -15.89
N GLU A 114 4.55 -6.44 -16.38
CA GLU A 114 5.62 -7.28 -15.83
C GLU A 114 6.49 -6.45 -14.87
N VAL A 115 6.68 -6.94 -13.65
CA VAL A 115 7.62 -6.37 -12.69
C VAL A 115 8.98 -7.06 -12.85
N LYS A 116 10.00 -6.29 -13.23
CA LYS A 116 11.39 -6.78 -13.35
C LYS A 116 12.05 -6.84 -11.98
N ALA A 117 12.36 -8.06 -11.54
CA ALA A 117 12.85 -8.28 -10.16
C ALA A 117 14.11 -7.50 -9.79
N LEU A 118 15.10 -7.43 -10.69
CA LEU A 118 16.39 -6.78 -10.37
C LEU A 118 16.34 -5.25 -10.39
N GLN A 119 15.33 -4.67 -11.04
CA GLN A 119 15.26 -3.22 -11.26
C GLN A 119 14.09 -2.56 -10.52
N GLY A 120 13.13 -3.36 -10.03
CA GLY A 120 11.91 -2.85 -9.42
C GLY A 120 11.01 -2.08 -10.40
N THR A 121 11.29 -2.16 -11.71
CA THR A 121 10.56 -1.44 -12.75
C THR A 121 9.42 -2.28 -13.31
N GLY A 122 8.26 -1.64 -13.55
CA GLY A 122 7.16 -2.22 -14.31
C GLY A 122 7.32 -1.95 -15.80
N VAL A 123 7.15 -2.97 -16.64
CA VAL A 123 7.06 -2.86 -18.09
C VAL A 123 5.64 -3.21 -18.52
N VAL A 124 5.02 -2.35 -19.33
CA VAL A 124 3.65 -2.55 -19.82
C VAL A 124 3.71 -3.12 -21.22
N PHE A 125 2.99 -4.21 -21.43
CA PHE A 125 2.78 -4.87 -22.71
C PHE A 125 1.32 -4.71 -23.12
N THR A 126 1.08 -4.45 -24.40
CA THR A 126 -0.26 -4.30 -25.00
C THR A 126 -0.90 -5.63 -25.37
N GLU A 127 -0.27 -6.73 -25.00
CA GLU A 127 -0.71 -8.09 -25.27
C GLU A 127 -0.66 -8.92 -23.98
N GLU A 128 -1.43 -10.00 -23.96
CA GLU A 128 -1.41 -10.96 -22.88
C GLU A 128 -0.14 -11.80 -22.96
N LEU A 129 0.75 -11.63 -21.98
CA LEU A 129 1.93 -12.49 -21.85
C LEU A 129 1.58 -13.84 -21.22
N ASP A 130 2.18 -14.91 -21.73
CA ASP A 130 2.04 -16.26 -21.18
C ASP A 130 2.68 -16.36 -19.79
N SER A 131 1.94 -16.93 -18.83
CA SER A 131 2.36 -17.09 -17.44
C SER A 131 3.67 -17.90 -17.26
N LYS A 132 4.07 -18.72 -18.24
CA LYS A 132 5.34 -19.47 -18.23
C LYS A 132 6.56 -18.56 -18.38
N GLU A 133 6.40 -17.34 -18.89
CA GLU A 133 7.49 -16.36 -18.97
C GLU A 133 7.99 -15.94 -17.58
N LEU A 134 7.15 -16.07 -16.53
CA LEU A 134 7.61 -15.87 -15.15
C LEU A 134 8.60 -16.97 -14.71
N ALA A 135 8.36 -18.21 -15.16
CA ALA A 135 9.14 -19.40 -14.81
C ALA A 135 10.48 -19.51 -15.55
N LYS A 136 10.64 -18.82 -16.68
CA LYS A 136 11.91 -18.74 -17.41
C LYS A 136 12.89 -17.85 -16.62
N ARG A 137 13.98 -18.49 -16.18
CA ARG A 137 15.11 -17.89 -15.45
C ARG A 137 16.11 -17.27 -16.40
#